data_AF-A0A2K9P0V9-F1
#
_entry.id   AF-A0A2K9P0V9-F1
#
_cell.length_a   1.000
_cell.length_b   1.000
_cell.length_c   1.000
_cell.angle_alpha   90.00
_cell.angle_beta   90.00
_cell.angle_gamma   90.00
#
_symmetry.space_group_name_H-M   'P 1'
#
loop_
_entity.id
_entity.type
_entity.pdbx_description
1 polymer ?
#
loop_
_entity_poly.entity_id
_entity_poly.type
_entity_poly.pdbx_seq_one_letter_code
_entity_poly.pdbx_strand_id
1 'polypeptide(L)' 'MADDWVANGKVLRQSSGNHIYITREGAVVLNNAGELVTTYPKADFDANMVNTVEQLFGE' A
#
# COMPACT_ATOMS: atom_id res chain seq x y z
N MET A 1 3.97 -12.32 1.32
CA MET A 1 4.23 -11.04 0.62
C MET A 1 3.02 -10.11 0.71
N ALA A 2 1.89 -10.41 0.05
CA ALA A 2 0.68 -9.60 0.21
C ALA A 2 0.17 -9.60 1.66
N ASP A 3 0.08 -10.77 2.30
CA ASP A 3 -0.37 -10.89 3.70
C ASP A 3 0.54 -10.15 4.69
N ASP A 4 1.86 -10.20 4.49
CA ASP A 4 2.82 -9.48 5.34
C ASP A 4 2.63 -7.97 5.27
N TRP A 5 2.31 -7.45 4.08
CA TRP A 5 2.06 -6.02 3.89
C TRP A 5 0.72 -5.59 4.48
N VAL A 6 -0.29 -6.45 4.44
CA VAL A 6 -1.56 -6.21 5.15
C VAL A 6 -1.33 -6.12 6.65
N ALA A 7 -0.50 -7.02 7.22
CA ALA A 7 -0.26 -7.09 8.65
C ALA A 7 0.60 -5.93 9.20
N ASN A 8 1.55 -5.43 8.41
CA ASN A 8 2.56 -4.47 8.89
C ASN A 8 2.49 -3.08 8.24
N GLY A 9 1.66 -2.91 7.21
CA GLY A 9 1.58 -1.68 6.43
C GLY A 9 0.81 -0.55 7.10
N LYS A 10 1.08 0.68 6.65
CA LYS A 10 0.21 1.83 6.93
C LYS A 10 -0.96 1.79 5.96
N VAL A 11 -2.18 1.97 6.48
CA VAL A 11 -3.40 1.89 5.69
C VAL A 11 -3.90 3.28 5.33
N LEU A 12 -4.16 3.49 4.04
CA LEU A 12 -4.90 4.65 3.55
C LEU A 12 -6.20 4.18 2.91
N ARG A 13 -7.31 4.81 3.30
CA ARG A 13 -8.62 4.56 2.68
C ARG A 13 -8.78 5.43 1.44
N GLN A 14 -9.10 4.82 0.32
CA GLN A 14 -9.39 5.52 -0.93
C GLN A 14 -10.86 5.94 -0.97
N SER A 15 -11.17 7.00 -1.71
CA SER A 15 -12.53 7.53 -1.85
C SER A 15 -13.52 6.54 -2.49
N SER A 16 -13.01 5.56 -3.27
CA SER A 16 -13.78 4.47 -3.87
C SER A 16 -14.17 3.36 -2.88
N GLY A 17 -13.71 3.41 -1.63
CA GLY A 17 -13.90 2.35 -0.63
C GLY A 17 -12.78 1.31 -0.60
N ASN A 18 -11.80 1.38 -1.50
CA ASN A 18 -10.64 0.49 -1.43
C ASN A 18 -9.69 0.90 -0.30
N HIS A 19 -8.91 -0.08 0.18
CA HIS A 19 -7.85 0.13 1.16
C HIS A 19 -6.51 -0.18 0.51
N ILE A 20 -5.58 0.76 0.58
CA ILE A 20 -4.19 0.50 0.22
C ILE A 20 -3.37 0.32 1.50
N TYR A 21 -2.65 -0.80 1.56
CA TYR A 21 -1.71 -1.14 2.61
C TYR A 21 -0.32 -0.90 2.05
N ILE A 22 0.40 0.06 2.62
CA ILE A 22 1.70 0.52 2.12
C ILE A 22 2.78 0.07 3.10
N THR A 23 3.83 -0.55 2.57
CA THR A 23 5.07 -0.85 3.28
C THR A 23 6.26 -0.23 2.54
N ARG A 24 7.45 -0.30 3.15
CA ARG A 24 8.71 0.07 2.47
C ARG A 24 9.06 -0.87 1.31
N GLU A 25 8.47 -2.06 1.25
CA GLU A 25 8.82 -3.09 0.25
C GLU A 25 7.82 -3.18 -0.91
N GLY A 26 6.63 -2.60 -0.74
CA GLY A 26 5.57 -2.62 -1.73
C GLY A 26 4.22 -2.22 -1.14
N ALA A 27 3.20 -2.24 -1.99
CA ALA A 27 1.84 -1.93 -1.61
C ALA A 27 0.84 -2.98 -2.10
N VAL A 28 -0.21 -3.14 -1.32
CA VAL A 28 -1.37 -4.01 -1.61
C VAL A 28 -2.62 -3.16 -1.63
N VAL A 29 -3.52 -3.39 -2.59
CA VAL A 29 -4.85 -2.79 -2.60
C VAL A 29 -5.88 -3.88 -2.42
N LEU A 30 -6.72 -3.74 -1.39
CA LEU A 30 -7.87 -4.59 -1.14
C LEU A 30 -9.17 -3.80 -1.35
N ASN A 31 -10.21 -4.48 -1.82
CA ASN A 31 -11.55 -3.90 -1.85
C ASN A 31 -12.23 -3.98 -0.46
N ASN A 32 -13.47 -3.51 -0.35
CA ASN A 32 -14.24 -3.55 0.90
C ASN A 32 -14.55 -4.97 1.41
N ALA A 33 -14.53 -5.98 0.53
CA ALA A 33 -14.71 -7.38 0.91
C ALA A 33 -13.39 -8.03 1.39
N GLY A 34 -12.28 -7.29 1.38
CA GLY A 34 -10.95 -7.82 1.73
C GLY A 34 -10.30 -8.59 0.58
N GLU A 35 -10.86 -8.54 -0.63
CA GLU A 35 -10.33 -9.24 -1.80
C GLU A 35 -9.20 -8.44 -2.44
N LEU A 36 -8.20 -9.16 -2.95
CA LEU A 36 -7.05 -8.56 -3.61
C LEU A 36 -7.46 -7.90 -4.93
N VAL A 37 -7.26 -6.59 -5.03
CA VAL A 37 -7.44 -5.83 -6.27
C VAL A 37 -6.12 -5.81 -7.04
N THR A 38 -5.03 -5.43 -6.38
CA THR A 38 -3.70 -5.38 -6.99
C THR A 38 -2.58 -5.37 -5.95
N THR A 39 -1.38 -5.78 -6.38
CA THR A 39 -0.13 -5.63 -5.66
C THR A 39 0.89 -4.97 -6.55
N TYR A 40 1.74 -4.13 -6.00
CA TYR A 40 2.92 -3.66 -6.74
C TYR A 40 4.13 -3.51 -5.80
N PRO A 41 5.29 -4.05 -6.18
CA PRO A 41 6.52 -3.96 -5.41
C PRO A 41 7.11 -2.54 -5.46
N LYS A 42 8.02 -2.24 -4.52
CA LYS A 42 8.76 -0.95 -4.51
C LYS A 42 9.46 -0.60 -5.83
N ALA A 43 9.80 -1.61 -6.64
CA ALA A 43 10.43 -1.42 -7.95
C ALA A 43 9.52 -0.68 -8.95
N ASP A 44 8.21 -0.74 -8.72
CA ASP A 44 7.19 -0.11 -9.55
C ASP A 44 6.63 1.17 -8.91
N PHE A 45 7.24 1.65 -7.82
CA PHE A 45 6.83 2.91 -7.20
C PHE A 45 7.23 4.09 -8.07
N ASP A 46 6.25 4.91 -8.42
CA ASP A 46 6.50 6.22 -9.00
C ASP A 46 6.98 7.22 -7.92
N ALA A 47 7.43 8.39 -8.36
CA ALA A 47 7.96 9.42 -7.46
C ALA A 47 6.94 9.87 -6.39
N ASN A 48 5.64 9.83 -6.69
CA ASN A 48 4.61 10.21 -5.72
C ASN A 48 4.45 9.15 -4.64
N MET A 49 4.51 7.87 -5.03
CA MET A 49 4.46 6.76 -4.07
C MET A 49 5.71 6.72 -3.19
N VAL A 50 6.89 6.99 -3.75
CA VAL A 50 8.13 7.10 -2.97
C VAL A 50 7.99 8.20 -1.89
N ASN A 51 7.58 9.41 -2.28
CA ASN A 51 7.36 10.51 -1.34
C ASN A 51 6.27 10.18 -0.29
N THR A 52 5.23 9.45 -0.69
CA THR A 52 4.19 8.99 0.24
C THR A 52 4.77 8.02 1.28
N VAL A 53 5.63 7.09 0.88
CA VAL A 53 6.32 6.17 1.79
C VAL A 53 7.24 6.95 2.73
N GLU A 54 8.05 7.89 2.23
CA GLU A 54 8.91 8.74 3.06
C GLU A 54 8.10 9.49 4.13
N GLN A 55 6.97 10.11 3.75
CA GLN A 55 6.09 10.79 4.70
C GLN A 55 5.43 9.86 5.72
N LEU A 56 5.03 8.65 5.31
CA LEU A 56 4.38 7.68 6.20
C LEU A 56 5.33 7.02 7.19
N PHE A 57 6.62 6.93 6.85
CA PHE A 57 7.63 6.20 7.60
C PHE A 57 8.74 7.09 8.19
N GLY A 58 8.76 8.39 7.86
CA GLY A 58 9.61 9.42 8.47
C GLY A 58 11.07 9.39 8.00
N GLU A 59 11.30 9.25 6.69
CA GLU A 59 12.64 9.28 6.07
C GLU A 59 12.97 10.65 5.43
#